data_AF-A0A6J5Y7E5-F1
#
_entry.id   AF-A0A6J5Y7E5-F1
#
_cell.length_a   1.000
_cell.length_b   1.000
_cell.length_c   1.000
_cell.angle_alpha   90.00
_cell.angle_beta   90.00
_cell.angle_gamma   90.00
#
_symmetry.space_group_name_H-M   'P 1'
#
loop_
_entity.id
_entity.type
_entity.pdbx_description
1 polymer ?
#
loop_
_entity_poly.entity_id
_entity_poly.type
_entity_poly.pdbx_seq_one_letter_code
_entity_poly.pdbx_strand_id
1 'polypeptide(L)'
;MSAVHIIGYEFYGNANTNDVAFPALTQLELYDMPNLLEWKVKGCNKLTGLPSIPHLKNLALWQSNEMLLDSLVHLMSLSTLAINEMPQLKSFPRNLENLSRITQLTMYDCDNLESLFEGMGGFTSLEHLSILYCKKLESLPMELRYLASLKKFDIVGCEKLAYVPDIIQHLCLLEELVIERCPALHSLPYIPVSLKKLVIRRCPQLQKRLEKEKGDDWDNTKHVPYVEIESGEFITEEDIF
;
A
#
# COMPACT_ATOMS: atom_id res chain seq x y z
N MET A 1 -2.86 24.66 -26.95
CA MET A 1 -3.89 23.97 -26.16
C MET A 1 -3.30 23.67 -24.80
N SER A 2 -4.01 23.99 -23.73
CA SER A 2 -3.64 23.62 -22.36
C SER A 2 -3.43 22.11 -22.31
N ALA A 3 -2.19 21.66 -22.11
CA ALA A 3 -1.89 20.24 -22.08
C ALA A 3 -2.61 19.58 -20.89
N VAL A 4 -3.13 18.38 -21.10
CA VAL A 4 -3.78 17.61 -20.03
C VAL A 4 -2.72 17.21 -19.01
N HIS A 5 -2.89 17.66 -17.76
CA HIS A 5 -1.96 17.35 -16.67
C HIS A 5 -2.43 16.15 -15.83
N ILE A 6 -3.74 15.99 -15.73
CA ILE A 6 -4.41 14.99 -14.90
C ILE A 6 -5.53 14.37 -15.74
N ILE A 7 -5.63 13.04 -15.72
CA ILE A 7 -6.84 12.32 -16.08
C ILE A 7 -7.37 11.70 -14.80
N GLY A 8 -8.35 12.34 -14.18
CA GLY A 8 -8.95 11.88 -12.94
C GLY A 8 -10.23 11.08 -13.17
N TYR A 9 -10.98 10.89 -12.07
CA TYR A 9 -12.24 10.16 -12.08
C TYR A 9 -13.30 10.82 -12.96
N GLU A 10 -13.20 12.13 -13.23
CA GLU A 10 -14.08 12.86 -14.14
C GLU A 10 -14.15 12.26 -15.54
N PHE A 11 -13.10 11.57 -15.98
CA PHE A 11 -13.07 10.86 -17.26
C PHE A 11 -13.89 9.56 -17.22
N TYR A 12 -14.01 8.94 -16.05
CA TYR A 12 -14.64 7.63 -15.84
C TYR A 12 -16.09 7.74 -15.33
N GLY A 13 -16.56 8.94 -15.01
CA GLY A 13 -17.91 9.17 -14.48
C GLY A 13 -17.93 9.43 -12.98
N ASN A 14 -19.10 9.33 -12.35
CA ASN A 14 -19.25 9.74 -10.95
C ASN A 14 -18.35 8.89 -10.03
N ALA A 15 -17.50 9.56 -9.25
CA ALA A 15 -16.60 8.92 -8.30
C ALA A 15 -17.36 8.14 -7.21
N ASN A 16 -18.62 8.50 -6.93
CA ASN A 16 -19.40 7.97 -5.81
C ASN A 16 -20.37 6.84 -6.17
N THR A 17 -20.40 6.40 -7.42
CA THR A 17 -21.22 5.27 -7.85
C THR A 17 -20.36 4.01 -8.00
N ASN A 18 -20.92 2.86 -7.65
CA ASN A 18 -20.37 1.52 -7.96
C ASN A 18 -20.41 1.20 -9.47
N ASP A 19 -20.73 2.19 -10.30
CA ASP A 19 -20.79 2.04 -11.74
C ASP A 19 -19.39 1.86 -12.30
N VAL A 20 -19.20 0.71 -12.95
CA VAL A 20 -17.99 0.36 -13.66
C VAL A 20 -17.91 1.23 -14.91
N ALA A 21 -16.96 2.17 -14.92
CA ALA A 21 -16.69 3.00 -16.08
C ALA A 21 -16.12 2.16 -17.21
N PHE A 22 -16.70 2.31 -18.41
CA PHE A 22 -16.28 1.60 -19.61
C PHE A 22 -16.05 0.08 -19.41
N PRO A 23 -17.07 -0.70 -19.01
CA PRO A 23 -16.94 -2.13 -18.64
C PRO A 23 -16.58 -3.05 -19.83
N ALA A 24 -16.56 -2.50 -21.04
CA ALA A 24 -16.17 -3.18 -22.27
C ALA A 24 -14.83 -2.69 -22.83
N LEU A 25 -14.16 -1.72 -22.18
CA LEU A 25 -12.92 -1.13 -22.68
C LEU A 25 -11.78 -2.13 -22.59
N THR A 26 -11.28 -2.55 -23.75
CA THR A 26 -10.14 -3.47 -23.88
C THR A 26 -8.87 -2.77 -24.29
N GLN A 27 -8.98 -1.57 -24.86
CA GLN A 27 -7.87 -0.80 -25.40
C GLN A 27 -8.13 0.70 -25.16
N LEU A 28 -7.09 1.41 -24.73
CA LEU A 28 -7.11 2.85 -24.55
C LEU A 28 -5.79 3.42 -25.06
N GLU A 29 -5.88 4.39 -25.96
CA GLU A 29 -4.73 5.06 -26.55
C GLU A 29 -4.71 6.52 -26.12
N LEU A 30 -3.55 6.98 -25.64
CA LEU A 30 -3.30 8.36 -25.29
C LEU A 30 -2.12 8.83 -26.16
N TYR A 31 -2.39 9.77 -27.06
CA TYR A 31 -1.40 10.31 -28.01
C TYR A 31 -0.97 11.71 -27.59
N ASP A 32 0.34 11.98 -27.67
CA ASP A 32 0.94 13.30 -27.42
C ASP A 32 0.47 13.95 -26.10
N MET A 33 0.70 13.25 -24.99
CA MET A 33 0.37 13.70 -23.64
C MET A 33 1.64 14.01 -22.82
N PRO A 34 2.53 14.93 -23.26
CA PRO A 34 3.84 15.13 -22.65
C PRO A 34 3.79 15.70 -21.23
N ASN A 35 2.67 16.32 -20.85
CA ASN A 35 2.49 16.96 -19.54
C ASN A 35 1.58 16.15 -18.60
N LEU A 36 1.16 14.94 -18.98
CA LEU A 36 0.32 14.10 -18.13
C LEU A 36 1.16 13.54 -16.98
N LEU A 37 0.90 14.04 -15.77
CA LEU A 37 1.64 13.68 -14.56
C LEU A 37 0.85 12.73 -13.67
N GLU A 38 -0.49 12.78 -13.73
CA GLU A 38 -1.37 12.01 -12.87
C GLU A 38 -2.48 11.33 -13.66
N TRP A 39 -2.69 10.05 -13.36
CA TRP A 39 -3.73 9.27 -13.99
C TRP A 39 -4.44 8.37 -12.97
N LYS A 40 -5.76 8.51 -12.86
CA LYS A 40 -6.60 7.71 -11.97
C LYS A 40 -7.51 6.82 -12.81
N VAL A 41 -7.09 5.60 -13.11
CA VAL A 41 -7.88 4.61 -13.84
C VAL A 41 -8.96 4.05 -12.91
N LYS A 42 -10.23 4.12 -13.30
CA LYS A 42 -11.35 3.56 -12.52
C LYS A 42 -12.22 2.67 -13.37
N GLY A 43 -12.54 1.47 -12.88
CA GLY A 43 -13.56 0.59 -13.47
C GLY A 43 -13.18 -0.10 -14.79
N CYS A 44 -11.97 0.10 -15.31
CA CYS A 44 -11.53 -0.52 -16.57
C CYS A 44 -11.13 -2.00 -16.37
N ASN A 45 -12.09 -2.87 -16.06
CA ASN A 45 -11.85 -4.27 -15.71
C ASN A 45 -11.39 -5.17 -16.88
N LYS A 46 -11.66 -4.77 -18.12
CA LYS A 46 -11.21 -5.48 -19.34
C LYS A 46 -9.94 -4.88 -19.97
N LEU A 47 -9.46 -3.74 -19.48
CA LEU A 47 -8.23 -3.14 -19.97
C LEU A 47 -7.05 -3.95 -19.41
N THR A 48 -6.22 -4.49 -20.29
CA THR A 48 -5.13 -5.40 -19.91
C THR A 48 -3.76 -4.76 -19.99
N GLY A 49 -3.66 -3.54 -20.54
CA GLY A 49 -2.40 -2.82 -20.63
C GLY A 49 -2.61 -1.31 -20.58
N LEU A 50 -1.61 -0.61 -20.05
CA LEU A 50 -1.56 0.85 -20.07
C LEU A 50 -0.75 1.31 -21.30
N PRO A 51 -1.15 2.42 -21.96
CA PRO A 51 -0.33 3.05 -22.99
C PRO A 51 0.99 3.56 -22.39
N SER A 52 2.00 3.74 -23.25
CA SER A 52 3.31 4.26 -22.84
C SER A 52 3.23 5.76 -22.52
N ILE A 53 3.39 6.10 -21.24
CA ILE A 53 3.38 7.48 -20.74
C ILE A 53 4.63 7.68 -19.86
N PRO A 54 5.82 7.87 -20.45
CA PRO A 54 7.07 7.81 -19.71
C PRO A 54 7.27 8.93 -18.69
N HIS A 55 6.47 10.00 -18.74
CA HIS A 55 6.51 11.15 -17.83
C HIS A 55 5.53 11.04 -16.65
N LEU A 56 4.66 10.03 -16.63
CA LEU A 56 3.67 9.85 -15.58
C LEU A 56 4.36 9.65 -14.23
N LYS A 57 3.92 10.39 -13.22
CA LYS A 57 4.48 10.34 -11.85
C LYS A 57 3.54 9.65 -10.87
N ASN A 58 2.23 9.89 -11.02
CA ASN A 58 1.20 9.41 -10.12
C ASN A 58 0.23 8.51 -10.89
N LEU A 59 0.09 7.27 -10.47
CA LEU A 59 -0.89 6.34 -11.01
C LEU A 59 -1.76 5.80 -9.88
N ALA A 60 -3.07 5.93 -10.04
CA ALA A 60 -4.05 5.24 -9.21
C ALA A 60 -4.86 4.28 -10.08
N LEU A 61 -4.95 3.03 -9.64
CA LEU A 61 -5.79 1.99 -10.24
C LEU A 61 -6.91 1.68 -9.26
N TRP A 62 -8.16 1.83 -9.69
CA TRP A 62 -9.36 1.57 -8.91
C TRP A 62 -10.24 0.56 -9.64
N GLN A 63 -10.63 -0.54 -8.97
CA GLN A 63 -11.52 -1.56 -9.57
C GLN A 63 -11.07 -1.99 -10.98
N SER A 64 -9.75 -2.13 -11.14
CA SER A 64 -9.09 -2.35 -12.44
C SER A 64 -8.56 -3.78 -12.56
N ASN A 65 -8.18 -4.17 -13.77
CA ASN A 65 -7.55 -5.47 -14.01
C ASN A 65 -6.12 -5.52 -13.44
N GLU A 66 -5.74 -6.64 -12.81
CA GLU A 66 -4.38 -6.83 -12.28
C GLU A 66 -3.29 -6.85 -13.36
N MET A 67 -3.62 -7.23 -14.60
CA MET A 67 -2.68 -7.21 -15.74
C MET A 67 -2.15 -5.80 -16.06
N LEU A 68 -2.82 -4.73 -15.60
CA LEU A 68 -2.29 -3.38 -15.73
C LEU A 68 -0.96 -3.20 -14.96
N LEU A 69 -0.72 -4.00 -13.93
CA LEU A 69 0.51 -3.96 -13.16
C LEU A 69 1.73 -4.40 -14.01
N ASP A 70 1.53 -5.24 -15.03
CA ASP A 70 2.61 -5.63 -15.97
C ASP A 70 3.06 -4.43 -16.82
N SER A 71 2.21 -3.42 -17.00
CA SER A 71 2.55 -2.23 -17.78
C SER A 71 3.41 -1.23 -17.01
N LEU A 72 3.56 -1.39 -15.68
CA LEU A 72 4.34 -0.48 -14.84
C LEU A 72 5.81 -0.40 -15.27
N VAL A 73 6.36 -1.46 -15.86
CA VAL A 73 7.75 -1.53 -16.34
C VAL A 73 8.07 -0.48 -17.42
N HIS A 74 7.05 0.10 -18.06
CA HIS A 74 7.20 1.15 -19.07
C HIS A 74 7.03 2.57 -18.50
N LEU A 75 6.60 2.70 -17.24
CA LEU A 75 6.33 3.97 -16.58
C LEU A 75 7.57 4.47 -15.81
N MET A 76 8.61 4.84 -16.57
CA MET A 76 9.95 5.14 -16.05
C MET A 76 10.05 6.37 -15.12
N SER A 77 8.99 7.17 -15.00
CA SER A 77 8.93 8.32 -14.09
C SER A 77 8.01 8.13 -12.90
N LEU A 78 7.40 6.96 -12.77
CA LEU A 78 6.41 6.70 -11.73
C LEU A 78 7.07 6.78 -10.35
N SER A 79 6.53 7.65 -9.50
CA SER A 79 6.97 7.84 -8.12
C SER A 79 5.91 7.40 -7.11
N THR A 80 4.63 7.49 -7.47
CA THR A 80 3.51 7.17 -6.59
C THR A 80 2.57 6.20 -7.29
N LEU A 81 2.29 5.08 -6.62
CA LEU A 81 1.34 4.06 -7.08
C LEU A 81 0.28 3.81 -6.01
N ALA A 82 -0.99 3.90 -6.39
CA ALA A 82 -2.12 3.49 -5.57
C ALA A 82 -2.90 2.37 -6.26
N ILE A 83 -3.14 1.28 -5.55
CA ILE A 83 -3.92 0.13 -6.00
C ILE A 83 -5.11 -0.03 -5.07
N ASN A 84 -6.31 0.13 -5.60
CA ASN A 84 -7.52 0.23 -4.79
C ASN A 84 -8.58 -0.73 -5.33
N GLU A 85 -9.20 -1.47 -4.42
CA GLU A 85 -10.30 -2.39 -4.72
C GLU A 85 -10.00 -3.27 -5.94
N MET A 86 -8.80 -3.86 -6.01
CA MET A 86 -8.40 -4.66 -7.17
C MET A 86 -8.88 -6.11 -6.98
N PRO A 87 -9.98 -6.53 -7.64
CA PRO A 87 -10.76 -7.69 -7.20
C PRO A 87 -10.10 -9.02 -7.50
N GLN A 88 -9.11 -9.10 -8.39
CA GLN A 88 -8.41 -10.36 -8.71
C GLN A 88 -6.98 -10.39 -8.17
N LEU A 89 -6.50 -9.28 -7.59
CA LEU A 89 -5.11 -9.15 -7.17
C LEU A 89 -4.80 -10.09 -6.02
N LYS A 90 -4.07 -11.16 -6.32
CA LYS A 90 -3.55 -12.10 -5.31
C LYS A 90 -2.12 -11.78 -4.89
N SER A 91 -1.33 -11.30 -5.86
CA SER A 91 0.07 -10.95 -5.68
C SER A 91 0.54 -9.94 -6.71
N PHE A 92 1.59 -9.17 -6.38
CA PHE A 92 2.27 -8.33 -7.37
C PHE A 92 2.88 -9.16 -8.51
N PRO A 93 2.93 -8.64 -9.76
CA PRO A 93 3.62 -9.31 -10.83
C PRO A 93 5.12 -9.40 -10.55
N ARG A 94 5.76 -10.42 -11.13
CA ARG A 94 7.20 -10.64 -11.02
C ARG A 94 7.96 -9.71 -11.98
N ASN A 95 9.26 -9.54 -11.74
CA ASN A 95 10.18 -8.80 -12.62
C ASN A 95 9.91 -7.29 -12.72
N LEU A 96 9.42 -6.66 -11.64
CA LEU A 96 9.25 -5.20 -11.55
C LEU A 96 10.56 -4.45 -11.19
N GLU A 97 11.71 -4.96 -11.62
CA GLU A 97 13.05 -4.50 -11.18
C GLU A 97 13.34 -3.02 -11.53
N ASN A 98 12.66 -2.48 -12.55
CA ASN A 98 12.82 -1.09 -13.00
C ASN A 98 12.00 -0.07 -12.20
N LEU A 99 11.21 -0.49 -11.19
CA LEU A 99 10.37 0.40 -10.38
C LEU A 99 11.11 1.10 -9.24
N SER A 100 12.43 1.28 -9.39
CA SER A 100 13.31 1.88 -8.38
C SER A 100 13.03 3.35 -8.07
N ARG A 101 12.12 4.01 -8.79
CA ARG A 101 11.73 5.42 -8.56
C ARG A 101 10.45 5.57 -7.74
N ILE A 102 9.72 4.49 -7.50
CA ILE A 102 8.52 4.52 -6.66
C ILE A 102 8.97 4.77 -5.22
N THR A 103 8.51 5.89 -4.67
CA THR A 103 8.74 6.29 -3.27
C THR A 103 7.51 6.08 -2.42
N GLN A 104 6.33 5.95 -3.02
CA GLN A 104 5.06 5.76 -2.31
C GLN A 104 4.20 4.68 -2.96
N LEU A 105 3.78 3.71 -2.16
CA LEU A 105 2.87 2.65 -2.54
C LEU A 105 1.72 2.54 -1.54
N THR A 106 0.49 2.69 -2.03
CA THR A 106 -0.72 2.47 -1.24
C THR A 106 -1.52 1.33 -1.84
N MET A 107 -1.96 0.41 -0.99
CA MET A 107 -2.91 -0.64 -1.32
C MET A 107 -4.13 -0.51 -0.43
N TYR A 108 -5.30 -0.39 -1.04
CA TYR A 108 -6.56 -0.20 -0.34
C TYR A 108 -7.56 -1.26 -0.77
N ASP A 109 -8.18 -1.93 0.19
CA ASP A 109 -9.29 -2.87 0.01
C ASP A 109 -9.03 -3.93 -1.07
N CYS A 110 -7.79 -4.42 -1.15
CA CYS A 110 -7.39 -5.50 -2.04
C CYS A 110 -7.68 -6.85 -1.36
N ASP A 111 -8.95 -7.18 -1.21
CA ASP A 111 -9.43 -8.29 -0.37
C ASP A 111 -8.99 -9.70 -0.83
N ASN A 112 -8.46 -9.87 -2.04
CA ASN A 112 -7.91 -11.15 -2.50
C ASN A 112 -6.40 -11.25 -2.39
N LEU A 113 -5.74 -10.22 -1.84
CA LEU A 113 -4.30 -10.16 -1.68
C LEU A 113 -3.85 -11.16 -0.61
N GLU A 114 -3.12 -12.18 -1.04
CA GLU A 114 -2.59 -13.24 -0.18
C GLU A 114 -1.09 -13.05 0.05
N SER A 115 -0.34 -12.60 -0.97
CA SER A 115 1.09 -12.34 -0.86
C SER A 115 1.49 -11.04 -1.57
N LEU A 116 2.27 -10.21 -0.91
CA LEU A 116 2.58 -8.85 -1.37
C LEU A 116 3.94 -8.73 -2.08
N PHE A 117 4.93 -9.50 -1.65
CA PHE A 117 6.33 -9.07 -1.79
C PHE A 117 7.20 -9.92 -2.72
N GLU A 118 6.68 -10.99 -3.34
CA GLU A 118 7.44 -11.73 -4.36
C GLU A 118 7.87 -10.84 -5.54
N GLY A 119 7.10 -9.79 -5.84
CA GLY A 119 7.38 -8.81 -6.90
C GLY A 119 8.04 -7.51 -6.45
N MET A 120 8.30 -7.33 -5.14
CA MET A 120 8.71 -6.03 -4.60
C MET A 120 10.22 -5.74 -4.65
N GLY A 121 11.03 -6.65 -5.20
CA GLY A 121 12.50 -6.47 -5.30
C GLY A 121 12.95 -5.22 -6.06
N GLY A 122 12.09 -4.64 -6.92
CA GLY A 122 12.38 -3.39 -7.64
C GLY A 122 12.07 -2.10 -6.88
N PHE A 123 11.37 -2.16 -5.74
CA PHE A 123 10.92 -0.99 -4.98
C PHE A 123 12.00 -0.48 -4.00
N THR A 124 13.23 -0.40 -4.47
CA THR A 124 14.40 -0.12 -3.61
C THR A 124 14.42 1.29 -3.02
N SER A 125 13.76 2.27 -3.66
CA SER A 125 13.61 3.64 -3.14
C SER A 125 12.28 3.88 -2.42
N LEU A 126 11.50 2.84 -2.12
CA LEU A 126 10.20 3.00 -1.48
C LEU A 126 10.37 3.58 -0.07
N GLU A 127 9.79 4.76 0.16
CA GLU A 127 9.87 5.47 1.43
C GLU A 127 8.60 5.30 2.27
N HIS A 128 7.43 5.21 1.62
CA HIS A 128 6.14 5.05 2.29
C HIS A 128 5.37 3.86 1.71
N LEU A 129 4.97 2.95 2.59
CA LEU A 129 4.10 1.82 2.26
C LEU A 129 2.86 1.86 3.14
N SER A 130 1.68 1.79 2.52
CA SER A 130 0.41 1.68 3.24
C SER A 130 -0.38 0.49 2.72
N ILE A 131 -0.75 -0.42 3.62
CA ILE A 131 -1.62 -1.58 3.36
C ILE A 131 -2.88 -1.39 4.19
N LEU A 132 -3.98 -1.10 3.51
CA LEU A 132 -5.22 -0.65 4.11
C LEU A 132 -6.35 -1.61 3.72
N TYR A 133 -7.09 -2.09 4.70
CA TYR A 133 -8.31 -2.89 4.54
C TYR A 133 -8.15 -4.15 3.66
N CYS A 134 -6.95 -4.74 3.60
CA CYS A 134 -6.71 -5.97 2.86
C CYS A 134 -7.09 -7.19 3.74
N LYS A 135 -8.38 -7.54 3.77
CA LYS A 135 -8.94 -8.42 4.82
C LYS A 135 -8.44 -9.87 4.78
N LYS A 136 -7.97 -10.36 3.63
CA LYS A 136 -7.41 -11.72 3.50
C LYS A 136 -5.89 -11.80 3.72
N LEU A 137 -5.19 -10.68 3.89
CA LEU A 137 -3.75 -10.71 4.09
C LEU A 137 -3.44 -11.37 5.45
N GLU A 138 -2.82 -12.55 5.44
CA GLU A 138 -2.57 -13.33 6.66
C GLU A 138 -1.19 -13.08 7.26
N SER A 139 -0.20 -12.73 6.43
CA SER A 139 1.18 -12.48 6.88
C SER A 139 1.91 -11.50 5.97
N LEU A 140 2.92 -10.83 6.53
CA LEU A 140 3.96 -10.20 5.74
C LEU A 140 5.16 -11.17 5.61
N PRO A 141 5.84 -11.26 4.46
CA PRO A 141 6.90 -12.23 4.19
C PRO A 141 8.30 -11.59 4.30
N MET A 142 9.34 -12.43 4.19
CA MET A 142 10.75 -12.03 4.43
C MET A 142 11.30 -11.06 3.38
N GLU A 143 10.65 -10.94 2.23
CA GLU A 143 10.98 -10.04 1.13
C GLU A 143 10.81 -8.56 1.49
N LEU A 144 10.18 -8.25 2.63
CA LEU A 144 10.23 -6.91 3.24
C LEU A 144 11.67 -6.36 3.36
N ARG A 145 12.68 -7.23 3.45
CA ARG A 145 14.12 -6.85 3.43
C ARG A 145 14.54 -5.99 2.24
N TYR A 146 13.81 -6.05 1.13
CA TYR A 146 14.16 -5.29 -0.08
C TYR A 146 13.81 -3.81 0.05
N LEU A 147 12.95 -3.44 1.01
CA LEU A 147 12.48 -2.06 1.22
C LEU A 147 13.44 -1.29 2.13
N ALA A 148 14.72 -1.27 1.78
CA ALA A 148 15.77 -0.67 2.60
C ALA A 148 15.61 0.84 2.83
N SER A 149 14.88 1.53 1.96
CA SER A 149 14.57 2.97 2.05
C SER A 149 13.28 3.30 2.81
N LEU A 150 12.57 2.30 3.34
CA LEU A 150 11.26 2.51 3.94
C LEU A 150 11.38 3.34 5.22
N LYS A 151 10.64 4.46 5.27
CA LYS A 151 10.58 5.41 6.40
C LYS A 151 9.25 5.35 7.14
N LYS A 152 8.15 5.08 6.42
CA LYS A 152 6.81 4.95 7.00
C LYS A 152 6.14 3.68 6.53
N PHE A 153 5.56 2.95 7.48
CA PHE A 153 4.76 1.76 7.19
C PHE A 153 3.43 1.80 7.95
N ASP A 154 2.33 1.89 7.19
CA ASP A 154 0.97 1.87 7.72
C ASP A 154 0.30 0.53 7.39
N ILE A 155 -0.26 -0.15 8.40
CA ILE A 155 -1.05 -1.37 8.26
C ILE A 155 -2.37 -1.14 8.98
N VAL A 156 -3.46 -1.01 8.24
CA VAL A 156 -4.77 -0.65 8.81
C VAL A 156 -5.83 -1.63 8.33
N GLY A 157 -6.67 -2.13 9.24
CA GLY A 157 -7.85 -2.93 8.87
C GLY A 157 -7.53 -4.29 8.23
N CYS A 158 -6.33 -4.84 8.45
CA CYS A 158 -5.94 -6.15 7.93
C CYS A 158 -6.38 -7.23 8.93
N GLU A 159 -7.64 -7.65 8.86
CA GLU A 159 -8.30 -8.44 9.91
C GLU A 159 -7.66 -9.81 10.18
N LYS A 160 -7.16 -10.47 9.14
CA LYS A 160 -6.49 -11.77 9.23
C LYS A 160 -4.99 -11.71 9.43
N LEU A 161 -4.38 -10.52 9.43
CA LEU A 161 -2.94 -10.39 9.54
C LEU A 161 -2.52 -10.89 10.92
N ALA A 162 -1.87 -12.05 10.95
CA ALA A 162 -1.50 -12.73 12.19
C ALA A 162 -0.01 -12.55 12.51
N TYR A 163 0.83 -12.26 11.52
CA TYR A 163 2.28 -12.27 11.67
C TYR A 163 2.97 -11.12 10.91
N VAL A 164 3.91 -10.46 11.60
CA VAL A 164 4.89 -9.54 11.04
C VAL A 164 6.28 -10.20 11.18
N PRO A 165 7.07 -10.31 10.10
CA PRO A 165 8.33 -11.02 10.09
C PRO A 165 9.43 -10.26 10.80
N ASP A 166 10.32 -10.99 11.47
CA ASP A 166 11.47 -10.46 12.22
C ASP A 166 12.37 -9.55 11.38
N ILE A 167 12.33 -9.71 10.06
CA ILE A 167 13.06 -8.88 9.11
C ILE A 167 12.73 -7.37 9.22
N ILE A 168 11.59 -7.01 9.80
CA ILE A 168 11.22 -5.61 10.06
C ILE A 168 12.26 -4.90 10.94
N GLN A 169 12.95 -5.63 11.82
CA GLN A 169 14.03 -5.09 12.66
C GLN A 169 15.22 -4.57 11.85
N HIS A 170 15.38 -5.03 10.62
CA HIS A 170 16.46 -4.66 9.70
C HIS A 170 16.09 -3.50 8.76
N LEU A 171 14.88 -2.93 8.89
CA LEU A 171 14.49 -1.72 8.17
C LEU A 171 15.09 -0.50 8.87
N CYS A 172 16.39 -0.29 8.68
CA CYS A 172 17.22 0.70 9.39
C CYS A 172 16.81 2.16 9.18
N LEU A 173 15.93 2.44 8.22
CA LEU A 173 15.40 3.78 7.94
C LEU A 173 13.95 3.95 8.37
N LEU A 174 13.30 2.90 8.90
CA LEU A 174 11.90 2.96 9.32
C LEU A 174 11.79 3.87 10.54
N GLU A 175 11.07 4.98 10.38
CA GLU A 175 10.88 6.01 11.41
C GLU A 175 9.48 5.96 12.02
N GLU A 176 8.47 5.54 11.25
CA GLU A 176 7.08 5.47 11.69
C GLU A 176 6.44 4.13 11.31
N LEU A 177 5.84 3.47 12.30
CA LEU A 177 5.06 2.25 12.14
C LEU A 177 3.67 2.48 12.77
N VAL A 178 2.64 2.38 11.94
CA VAL A 178 1.25 2.48 12.35
C VAL A 178 0.56 1.15 12.09
N ILE A 179 -0.02 0.56 13.13
CA ILE A 179 -0.81 -0.66 13.03
C ILE A 179 -2.16 -0.41 13.68
N GLU A 180 -3.22 -0.46 12.89
CA GLU A 180 -4.57 -0.23 13.38
C GLU A 180 -5.54 -1.31 12.93
N ARG A 181 -6.51 -1.66 13.79
CA ARG A 181 -7.61 -2.59 13.46
C ARG A 181 -7.12 -3.93 12.89
N CYS A 182 -6.06 -4.49 13.47
CA CYS A 182 -5.51 -5.81 13.13
C CYS A 182 -5.73 -6.79 14.30
N PRO A 183 -6.94 -7.32 14.50
CA PRO A 183 -7.29 -8.13 15.67
C PRO A 183 -6.60 -9.50 15.75
N ALA A 184 -6.22 -10.09 14.60
CA ALA A 184 -5.48 -11.35 14.56
C ALA A 184 -3.98 -11.20 14.86
N LEU A 185 -3.44 -9.98 14.77
CA LEU A 185 -2.03 -9.73 14.99
C LEU A 185 -1.73 -9.84 16.48
N HIS A 186 -0.95 -10.85 16.85
CA HIS A 186 -0.82 -11.26 18.25
C HIS A 186 0.53 -10.95 18.86
N SER A 187 1.58 -10.68 18.07
CA SER A 187 2.89 -10.24 18.55
C SER A 187 3.57 -9.35 17.52
N LEU A 188 4.50 -8.51 17.97
CA LEU A 188 5.46 -7.86 17.10
C LEU A 188 6.86 -8.41 17.36
N PRO A 189 7.67 -8.62 16.33
CA PRO A 189 9.08 -8.91 16.52
C PRO A 189 9.80 -7.67 17.10
N TYR A 190 11.12 -7.77 17.27
CA TYR A 190 11.92 -6.60 17.59
C TYR A 190 11.73 -5.50 16.54
N ILE A 191 11.45 -4.29 17.01
CA ILE A 191 11.22 -3.13 16.18
C ILE A 191 12.56 -2.45 15.88
N PRO A 192 12.78 -1.90 14.67
CA PRO A 192 14.05 -1.27 14.31
C PRO A 192 14.41 -0.13 15.26
N VAL A 193 15.71 0.05 15.51
CA VAL A 193 16.24 1.10 16.40
C VAL A 193 16.05 2.51 15.84
N SER A 194 15.81 2.63 14.54
CA SER A 194 15.50 3.89 13.87
C SER A 194 14.08 4.39 14.15
N LEU A 195 13.21 3.55 14.72
CA LEU A 195 11.80 3.89 14.88
C LEU A 195 11.63 5.05 15.87
N LYS A 196 11.00 6.12 15.39
CA LYS A 196 10.70 7.34 16.14
C LYS A 196 9.27 7.31 16.70
N LYS A 197 8.36 6.67 15.98
CA LYS A 197 6.93 6.67 16.25
C LYS A 197 6.32 5.28 16.05
N LEU A 198 5.70 4.75 17.09
CA LEU A 198 4.90 3.52 17.05
C LEU A 198 3.46 3.85 17.45
N VAL A 199 2.50 3.50 16.60
CA VAL A 199 1.06 3.66 16.87
C VAL A 199 0.38 2.31 16.74
N ILE A 200 -0.23 1.83 17.82
CA ILE A 200 -1.00 0.58 17.87
C ILE A 200 -2.42 0.89 18.34
N ARG A 201 -3.40 0.87 17.43
CA ARG A 201 -4.81 1.10 17.78
C ARG A 201 -5.69 -0.09 17.45
N ARG A 202 -6.66 -0.40 18.31
CA ARG A 202 -7.64 -1.48 18.08
C ARG A 202 -7.01 -2.83 17.66
N CYS A 203 -5.89 -3.18 18.29
CA CYS A 203 -5.18 -4.45 18.08
C CYS A 203 -5.13 -5.22 19.42
N PRO A 204 -6.23 -5.83 19.88
CA PRO A 204 -6.40 -6.29 21.27
C PRO A 204 -5.29 -7.23 21.76
N GLN A 205 -4.80 -8.13 20.91
CA GLN A 205 -3.74 -9.07 21.29
C GLN A 205 -2.39 -8.34 21.45
N LEU A 206 -1.99 -7.51 20.47
CA LEU A 206 -0.79 -6.66 20.59
C LEU A 206 -0.86 -5.72 21.77
N GLN A 207 -2.01 -5.08 22.00
CA GLN A 207 -2.20 -4.12 23.08
C GLN A 207 -1.95 -4.76 24.44
N LYS A 208 -2.39 -6.01 24.64
CA LYS A 208 -2.12 -6.77 25.86
C LYS A 208 -0.62 -7.04 26.03
N ARG A 209 0.09 -7.39 24.95
CA ARG A 209 1.53 -7.68 25.01
C ARG A 209 2.40 -6.43 25.13
N LEU A 210 1.89 -5.29 24.66
CA LEU A 210 2.54 -3.99 24.77
C LEU A 210 1.96 -3.17 25.93
N GLU A 211 1.27 -3.80 26.89
CA GLU A 211 0.79 -3.10 28.08
C GLU A 211 1.97 -2.49 28.83
N LYS A 212 1.91 -1.17 29.04
CA LYS A 212 3.01 -0.40 29.66
C LYS A 212 3.47 -1.04 30.97
N GLU A 213 4.76 -1.38 31.02
CA GLU A 213 5.47 -1.97 32.17
C GLU A 213 4.98 -3.36 32.63
N LYS A 214 4.04 -3.98 31.90
CA LYS A 214 3.47 -5.29 32.28
C LYS A 214 3.47 -6.33 31.16
N GLY A 215 3.32 -5.87 29.92
CA GLY A 215 3.22 -6.73 28.75
C GLY A 215 4.57 -7.32 28.36
N ASP A 216 4.57 -8.56 27.91
CA ASP A 216 5.76 -9.33 27.52
C ASP A 216 6.65 -8.61 26.49
N ASP A 217 6.06 -7.80 25.61
CA ASP A 217 6.76 -7.12 24.51
C ASP A 217 7.04 -5.65 24.79
N TRP A 218 6.62 -5.10 25.94
CA TRP A 218 6.79 -3.67 26.25
C TRP A 218 8.25 -3.21 26.20
N ASP A 219 9.17 -4.08 26.62
CA ASP A 219 10.59 -3.76 26.63
C ASP A 219 11.17 -3.56 25.22
N ASN A 220 10.53 -4.14 24.19
CA ASN A 220 10.91 -3.99 22.79
C ASN A 220 10.56 -2.61 22.21
N THR A 221 9.79 -1.78 22.92
CA THR A 221 9.37 -0.45 22.46
C THR A 221 10.00 0.69 23.25
N LYS A 222 10.81 0.41 24.28
CA LYS A 222 11.38 1.43 25.17
C LYS A 222 12.32 2.42 24.48
N HIS A 223 12.97 2.02 23.40
CA HIS A 223 13.84 2.91 22.61
C HIS A 223 13.06 3.87 21.73
N VAL A 224 11.77 3.64 21.51
CA VAL A 224 10.92 4.44 20.63
C VAL A 224 10.48 5.71 21.37
N PRO A 225 10.83 6.92 20.88
CA PRO A 225 10.48 8.20 21.51
C PRO A 225 8.97 8.44 21.69
N TYR A 226 8.15 8.00 20.74
CA TYR A 226 6.71 8.14 20.78
C TYR A 226 6.03 6.79 20.60
N VAL A 227 5.31 6.34 21.62
CA VAL A 227 4.52 5.10 21.61
C VAL A 227 3.10 5.43 22.00
N GLU A 228 2.17 5.19 21.08
CA GLU A 228 0.73 5.34 21.30
C GLU A 228 0.07 3.97 21.21
N ILE A 229 -0.62 3.55 22.27
CA ILE A 229 -1.33 2.28 22.35
C ILE A 229 -2.75 2.58 22.82
N GLU A 230 -3.70 2.64 21.89
CA GLU A 230 -5.06 3.11 22.18
C GLU A 230 -6.13 2.05 21.88
N SER A 231 -6.97 1.75 22.88
CA SER A 231 -8.09 0.80 22.78
C SER A 231 -9.36 1.37 22.12
N GLY A 232 -9.32 2.61 21.60
CA GLY A 232 -10.49 3.46 21.34
C GLY A 232 -11.70 2.78 20.66
N GLU A 233 -12.90 3.10 21.15
CA GLU A 233 -14.19 2.69 20.58
C GLU A 233 -14.39 3.22 19.15
N PHE A 234 -15.25 2.55 18.37
CA PHE A 234 -15.51 2.76 16.94
C PHE A 234 -15.42 4.21 16.46
N ILE A 235 -14.46 4.45 15.56
CA ILE A 235 -14.46 5.59 14.66
C ILE A 235 -14.92 5.04 13.30
N THR A 236 -15.86 5.73 12.66
CA THR A 236 -16.42 5.35 11.36
C THR A 236 -15.41 5.57 10.23
N GLU A 237 -15.67 5.01 9.05
CA GLU A 237 -14.80 5.03 7.86
C GLU A 237 -14.49 6.45 7.31
N GLU A 238 -15.10 7.49 7.88
CA GLU A 238 -14.99 8.89 7.44
C GLU A 238 -13.67 9.57 7.82
N ASP A 239 -12.86 8.99 8.72
CA ASP A 239 -11.59 9.60 9.18
C ASP A 239 -10.35 9.19 8.34
N ILE A 240 -10.53 8.45 7.24
CA ILE A 240 -9.42 7.88 6.45
C ILE A 240 -9.35 8.42 5.00
N PHE A 241 -10.19 9.40 4.63
CA PHE A 241 -10.15 10.06 3.31
C PHE A 241 -9.95 11.57 3.40
#